data_AF-A0A645DMR7-F1
#
_entry.id   AF-A0A645DMR7-F1
#
_cell.length_a   1.000
_cell.length_b   1.000
_cell.length_c   1.000
_cell.angle_alpha   90.00
_cell.angle_beta   90.00
_cell.angle_gamma   90.00
#
_symmetry.space_group_name_H-M   'P 1'
#
loop_
_entity.id
_entity.type
_entity.pdbx_description
1 polymer ?
#
loop_
_entity_poly.entity_id
_entity_poly.type
_entity_poly.pdbx_seq_one_letter_code
_entity_poly.pdbx_strand_id
1 'polypeptide(L)'
;MPVVTQVAREAKVPVYGSSAVMVNDGAFATIAISDTKIGAISADMAVDILANGKTPADVPAVVVDATDTVVNKTTMEALGITIASTDGITFVED
;
A
#
# COMPACT_ATOMS: atom_id res chain seq x y z
N MET A 1 -5.97 -9.60 -6.54
CA MET A 1 -6.12 -9.79 -8.01
C MET A 1 -5.41 -11.06 -8.51
N PRO A 2 -5.77 -12.25 -8.04
CA PRO A 2 -4.96 -13.46 -8.24
C PRO A 2 -4.79 -13.89 -9.71
N VAL A 3 -5.82 -13.74 -10.56
CA VAL A 3 -5.74 -14.17 -11.97
C VAL A 3 -4.78 -13.31 -12.79
N VAL A 4 -4.85 -11.99 -12.63
CA VAL A 4 -3.99 -11.05 -13.39
C VAL A 4 -2.53 -11.23 -12.98
N THR A 5 -2.28 -11.33 -11.67
CA THR A 5 -0.92 -11.46 -11.12
C THR A 5 -0.30 -12.80 -11.47
N GLN A 6 -1.09 -13.89 -11.48
CA GLN A 6 -0.63 -15.20 -11.94
C GLN A 6 -0.19 -15.17 -13.41
N VAL A 7 -1.05 -14.71 -14.32
CA VAL A 7 -0.73 -14.67 -15.77
C VAL A 7 0.48 -13.77 -16.02
N ALA A 8 0.58 -12.64 -15.32
CA ALA A 8 1.71 -11.72 -15.44
C ALA A 8 3.02 -12.36 -14.94
N ARG A 9 3.01 -13.10 -13.82
CA ARG A 9 4.18 -13.84 -13.32
C ARG A 9 4.67 -14.89 -14.32
N GLU A 10 3.75 -15.67 -14.89
CA GLU A 10 4.05 -16.65 -15.94
C GLU A 10 4.69 -15.97 -17.17
N ALA A 11 4.17 -14.80 -17.54
CA ALA A 11 4.70 -13.97 -18.62
C ALA A 11 5.95 -13.15 -18.26
N LYS A 12 6.46 -13.25 -17.01
CA LYS A 12 7.57 -12.45 -16.48
C LYS A 12 7.35 -10.93 -16.55
N VAL A 13 6.09 -10.48 -16.44
CA VAL A 13 5.70 -9.07 -16.43
C VAL A 13 5.42 -8.62 -14.99
N PRO A 14 6.13 -7.62 -14.46
CA PRO A 14 5.85 -7.09 -13.12
C PRO A 14 4.53 -6.30 -13.12
N VAL A 15 3.70 -6.55 -12.11
CA VAL A 15 2.47 -5.78 -11.85
C VAL A 15 2.69 -4.88 -10.64
N TYR A 16 2.45 -3.58 -10.79
CA TYR A 16 2.50 -2.64 -9.66
C TYR A 16 1.09 -2.39 -9.15
N GLY A 17 0.87 -2.68 -7.87
CA GLY A 17 -0.41 -2.44 -7.20
C GLY A 17 -0.55 -0.99 -6.74
N SER A 18 -1.77 -0.51 -6.56
CA SER A 18 -2.04 0.81 -5.96
C SER A 18 -2.14 0.77 -4.43
N SER A 19 -2.05 -0.40 -3.81
CA SER A 19 -2.06 -0.58 -2.36
C SER A 19 -1.30 -1.84 -1.94
N ALA A 20 -0.93 -1.91 -0.65
CA ALA A 20 -0.30 -3.10 -0.08
C ALA A 20 -1.18 -4.35 -0.21
N VAL A 21 -2.51 -4.20 -0.15
CA VAL A 21 -3.47 -5.31 -0.34
C VAL A 21 -3.28 -5.98 -1.70
N MET A 22 -3.06 -5.19 -2.76
CA MET A 22 -2.82 -5.77 -4.09
C MET A 22 -1.48 -6.51 -4.19
N VAL A 23 -0.47 -6.08 -3.42
CA VAL A 23 0.84 -6.73 -3.32
C VAL A 23 0.73 -8.04 -2.54
N ASN A 24 -0.06 -8.07 -1.47
CA ASN A 24 -0.43 -9.29 -0.75
C ASN A 24 -1.21 -10.27 -1.65
N ASP A 25 -1.96 -9.76 -2.64
CA ASP A 25 -2.66 -10.58 -3.64
C ASP A 25 -1.79 -10.94 -4.88
N GLY A 26 -0.49 -10.68 -4.78
CA GLY A 26 0.50 -11.16 -5.73
C GLY A 26 0.99 -10.16 -6.78
N ALA A 27 0.64 -8.88 -6.67
CA ALA A 27 1.35 -7.84 -7.41
C ALA A 27 2.81 -7.78 -6.93
N PHE A 28 3.73 -7.38 -7.80
CA PHE A 28 5.15 -7.33 -7.48
C PHE A 28 5.47 -6.31 -6.39
N ALA A 29 5.02 -5.07 -6.56
CA ALA A 29 5.37 -4.01 -5.63
C ALA A 29 4.38 -2.84 -5.64
N THR A 30 4.49 -1.99 -4.62
CA THR A 30 3.81 -0.68 -4.56
C THR A 30 4.62 0.30 -3.73
N ILE A 31 4.40 1.59 -3.98
CA ILE A 31 4.64 2.67 -3.01
C ILE A 31 3.27 3.25 -2.73
N ALA A 32 2.74 2.98 -1.55
CA ALA A 32 1.37 3.32 -1.21
C ALA A 32 1.30 4.00 0.16
N ILE A 33 0.16 4.61 0.41
CA ILE A 33 -0.22 5.03 1.75
C ILE A 33 -0.49 3.81 2.64
N SER A 34 -0.20 3.95 3.93
CA SER A 34 -0.63 2.97 4.93
C SER A 34 -2.10 3.16 5.29
N ASP A 35 -2.90 2.11 5.13
CA ASP A 35 -4.31 2.10 5.55
C ASP A 35 -4.47 2.39 7.06
N THR A 36 -3.52 1.92 7.88
CA THR A 36 -3.51 2.20 9.32
C THR A 36 -3.21 3.68 9.60
N LYS A 37 -2.24 4.29 8.91
CA LYS A 37 -1.91 5.71 9.12
C LYS A 37 -3.05 6.62 8.67
N ILE A 38 -3.66 6.38 7.51
CA ILE A 38 -4.81 7.19 7.06
C ILE A 38 -6.03 6.99 7.98
N GLY A 39 -6.21 5.77 8.52
CA GLY A 39 -7.23 5.50 9.53
C GLY A 39 -7.02 6.30 10.82
N ALA A 40 -5.78 6.40 11.30
CA ALA A 40 -5.44 7.21 12.47
C ALA A 40 -5.71 8.71 12.24
N ILE A 41 -5.29 9.25 11.08
CA ILE A 41 -5.58 10.65 10.69
C ILE A 41 -7.10 10.91 10.67
N SER A 42 -7.86 9.95 10.12
CA SER A 42 -9.33 10.04 10.08
C SER A 42 -9.95 10.01 11.49
N ALA A 43 -9.37 9.24 12.41
CA ALA A 43 -9.82 9.18 13.80
C ALA A 43 -9.58 10.51 14.53
N ASP A 44 -8.44 11.16 14.31
CA ASP A 44 -8.16 12.49 14.86
C ASP A 44 -9.16 13.54 14.37
N MET A 45 -9.53 13.50 13.08
CA MET A 45 -10.60 14.33 12.53
C MET A 45 -11.95 14.05 13.20
N ALA A 46 -12.26 12.79 13.49
CA ALA A 46 -13.50 12.42 14.17
C ALA A 46 -13.54 12.94 15.62
N VAL A 47 -12.41 12.92 16.34
CA VAL A 47 -12.29 13.51 17.69
C VAL A 47 -12.60 15.01 17.63
N ASP A 48 -12.05 15.70 16.64
CA ASP A 48 -12.28 17.14 16.45
C ASP A 48 -13.76 17.50 16.27
N ILE A 49 -14.51 16.66 15.57
CA ILE A 49 -15.95 16.86 15.34
C ILE A 49 -16.76 16.44 16.57
N LEU A 50 -16.53 15.23 17.07
CA LEU A 50 -17.40 14.60 18.07
C LEU A 50 -17.12 15.06 19.50
N ALA A 51 -15.87 15.38 19.81
CA ALA A 51 -15.46 15.78 21.16
C ALA A 51 -15.17 17.27 21.26
N ASN A 52 -14.60 17.89 20.22
CA ASN A 52 -14.18 19.29 20.27
C ASN A 52 -15.18 20.27 19.62
N GLY A 53 -16.31 19.76 19.09
CA GLY A 53 -17.43 20.57 18.61
C GLY A 53 -17.20 21.31 17.29
N LYS A 54 -16.18 20.94 16.52
CA LYS A 54 -15.99 21.47 15.15
C LYS A 54 -17.08 20.94 14.23
N THR A 55 -17.43 21.72 13.21
CA THR A 55 -18.26 21.23 12.10
C THR A 55 -17.37 20.58 11.03
N PRO A 56 -17.92 19.73 10.15
CA PRO A 56 -17.16 19.20 9.01
C PRO A 56 -16.56 20.29 8.10
N ALA A 57 -17.15 21.49 8.06
CA ALA A 57 -16.61 22.60 7.29
C ALA A 57 -15.33 23.20 7.90
N ASP A 58 -15.11 23.02 9.21
CA ASP A 58 -13.95 23.51 9.94
C ASP A 58 -12.77 22.53 9.93
N VAL A 59 -12.98 21.29 9.48
CA VAL A 59 -11.97 20.23 9.39
C VAL A 59 -11.56 20.04 7.93
N PRO A 60 -10.36 20.49 7.51
CA PRO A 60 -9.94 20.41 6.13
C PRO A 60 -9.67 18.98 5.69
N ALA A 61 -9.95 18.69 4.41
CA ALA A 61 -9.47 17.46 3.78
C ALA A 61 -7.93 17.46 3.74
N VAL A 62 -7.33 16.32 4.07
CA VAL A 62 -5.88 16.14 4.11
C VAL A 62 -5.44 15.22 2.99
N VAL A 63 -4.42 15.66 2.25
CA VAL A 63 -3.69 14.79 1.32
C VAL A 63 -2.59 14.10 2.11
N VAL A 64 -2.50 12.78 1.99
CA VAL A 64 -1.51 11.98 2.70
C VAL A 64 -0.62 11.31 1.67
N ASP A 65 0.69 11.44 1.87
CA ASP A 65 1.68 10.95 0.93
C ASP A 65 1.80 9.43 0.97
N ALA A 66 2.16 8.85 -0.18
CA ALA A 66 2.51 7.45 -0.31
C ALA A 66 3.96 7.26 0.14
N THR A 67 4.16 6.66 1.32
CA THR A 67 5.50 6.49 1.92
C THR A 67 5.95 5.04 2.02
N ASP A 68 5.01 4.10 1.97
CA ASP A 68 5.29 2.72 2.34
C ASP A 68 5.60 1.92 1.08
N THR A 69 6.85 1.47 0.98
CA THR A 69 7.31 0.59 -0.10
C THR A 69 7.06 -0.85 0.30
N VAL A 70 6.24 -1.57 -0.46
CA VAL A 70 5.92 -2.98 -0.20
C VAL A 70 6.26 -3.82 -1.42
N VAL A 71 6.93 -4.94 -1.21
CA VAL A 71 7.36 -5.88 -2.26
C VAL A 71 6.90 -7.30 -1.92
N ASN A 72 6.33 -7.99 -2.89
CA ASN A 72 5.97 -9.40 -2.76
C ASN A 72 7.16 -10.28 -3.16
N LYS A 73 7.70 -11.04 -2.20
CA LYS A 73 8.88 -11.91 -2.40
C LYS A 73 8.60 -13.06 -3.37
N THR A 74 7.48 -13.76 -3.20
CA THR A 74 7.07 -14.85 -4.10
C THR A 74 7.05 -14.39 -5.56
N THR A 75 6.51 -13.20 -5.81
CA THR A 75 6.48 -12.57 -7.13
C THR A 75 7.88 -12.18 -7.61
N MET A 76 8.67 -11.54 -6.74
CA MET A 76 10.03 -11.09 -7.06
C MET A 76 10.89 -12.28 -7.52
N GLU A 77 10.84 -13.39 -6.79
CA GLU A 77 11.53 -14.63 -7.12
C GLU A 77 10.99 -15.25 -8.41
N ALA A 78 9.66 -15.32 -8.56
CA ALA A 78 9.04 -15.81 -9.78
C ALA A 78 9.40 -14.96 -11.00
N LEU A 79 9.70 -13.67 -10.84
CA LEU A 79 10.16 -12.78 -11.91
C LEU A 79 11.69 -12.83 -12.12
N GLY A 80 12.44 -13.44 -11.21
CA GLY A 80 13.90 -13.49 -11.25
C GLY A 80 14.57 -12.13 -10.97
N ILE A 81 13.91 -11.27 -10.19
CA ILE A 81 14.39 -9.93 -9.86
C ILE A 81 15.22 -9.98 -8.57
N THR A 82 16.33 -9.23 -8.54
CA THR A 82 17.15 -9.01 -7.35
C THR A 82 17.11 -7.53 -6.96
N ILE A 83 17.04 -7.25 -5.67
CA ILE A 83 17.01 -5.89 -5.12
C ILE A 83 18.33 -5.61 -4.39
N ALA A 84 18.98 -4.49 -4.72
CA ALA A 84 20.31 -4.15 -4.21
C ALA A 84 20.31 -3.58 -2.78
N SER A 85 19.27 -2.83 -2.39
CA SER A 85 19.08 -2.32 -1.03
C SER A 85 17.65 -2.61 -0.56
N THR A 86 17.53 -3.08 0.67
CA THR A 86 16.26 -3.42 1.31
C THR A 86 15.78 -2.36 2.30
N ASP A 87 16.47 -1.22 2.37
CA ASP A 87 16.16 -0.17 3.34
C ASP A 87 14.77 0.43 3.06
N GLY A 88 13.91 0.42 4.08
CA GLY A 88 12.55 0.96 3.98
C GLY A 88 11.57 0.09 3.18
N ILE A 89 11.97 -1.12 2.77
CA ILE A 89 11.08 -2.07 2.08
C ILE A 89 10.41 -3.00 3.10
N THR A 90 9.09 -3.07 3.05
CA THR A 90 8.32 -4.13 3.71
C THR A 90 8.12 -5.26 2.73
N PHE A 91 8.54 -6.47 3.11
CA PHE A 91 8.32 -7.65 2.29
C PHE A 91 7.10 -8.43 2.74
N VAL A 92 6.32 -8.91 1.77
CA VAL A 92 5.16 -9.79 1.97
C VAL A 92 5.28 -11.03 1.10
N GLU A 93 4.49 -12.04 1.42
CA GLU A 93 4.41 -13.31 0.71
C GLU A 93 2.92 -13.65 0.55
N ASP A 94 2.54 -14.14 -0.63
CA ASP A 94 1.21 -14.68 -0.95
C ASP A 94 1.21 -16.20 -1.01
#